data_AF-A0A7I8BMY8-F1
#
_entry.id   AF-A0A7I8BMY8-F1
#
_cell.length_a   1.000
_cell.length_b   1.000
_cell.length_c   1.000
_cell.angle_alpha   90.00
_cell.angle_beta   90.00
_cell.angle_gamma   90.00
#
_symmetry.space_group_name_H-M   'P 1'
#
loop_
_entity.id
_entity.type
_entity.pdbx_description
1 polymer ?
#
loop_
_entity_poly.entity_id
_entity_poly.type
_entity_poly.pdbx_seq_one_letter_code
_entity_poly.pdbx_strand_id
1 'polypeptide(L)'
;MTRTINDVFRVLAAFSRVVRRRRARGGLTHEQFKDACLIVQIGALVHCFVPASLWWARNHDGDAGSWTNWLGVAMAIASAVFFWSFLLKQAYIALENAVAREIRR
;
A
#
# COMPACT_ATOMS: atom_id res chain seq x y z
N MET A 1 -16.99 -6.10 -15.12
CA MET A 1 -15.88 -5.12 -15.20
C MET A 1 -14.72 -5.65 -14.36
N THR A 2 -13.98 -6.62 -14.90
CA THR A 2 -12.95 -7.36 -14.17
C THR A 2 -11.62 -6.60 -14.34
N ARG A 3 -11.42 -5.54 -13.56
CA ARG A 3 -10.08 -4.95 -13.40
C ARG A 3 -9.23 -5.98 -12.67
N THR A 4 -8.61 -6.85 -13.46
CA THR A 4 -7.81 -7.96 -12.97
C THR A 4 -6.68 -7.43 -12.11
N ILE A 5 -6.41 -8.11 -11.00
CA ILE A 5 -5.27 -7.92 -10.08
C ILE A 5 -3.96 -7.58 -10.80
N ASN A 6 -3.79 -8.10 -12.02
CA ASN A 6 -2.70 -7.82 -12.92
C ASN A 6 -2.51 -6.31 -13.22
N ASP A 7 -3.57 -5.52 -13.37
CA ASP A 7 -3.48 -4.07 -13.59
C ASP A 7 -2.96 -3.35 -12.36
N VAL A 8 -3.32 -3.78 -11.15
CA VAL A 8 -2.81 -3.20 -9.90
C VAL A 8 -1.31 -3.44 -9.78
N PHE A 9 -0.85 -4.67 -10.04
CA PHE A 9 0.58 -4.97 -10.08
C PHE A 9 1.31 -4.23 -11.20
N ARG A 10 0.67 -4.05 -12.35
CA ARG A 10 1.23 -3.31 -13.49
C ARG A 10 1.38 -1.83 -13.16
N VAL A 11 0.42 -1.24 -12.45
CA VAL A 11 0.48 0.15 -11.96
C VAL A 11 1.56 0.31 -10.89
N LEU A 12 1.66 -0.61 -9.92
CA LEU A 12 2.72 -0.59 -8.90
C LEU A 12 4.12 -0.74 -9.52
N ALA A 13 4.27 -1.64 -10.49
CA ALA A 13 5.51 -1.84 -11.22
C ALA A 13 5.85 -0.65 -12.13
N ALA A 14 4.85 -0.03 -12.75
CA ALA A 14 5.04 1.20 -13.53
C ALA A 14 5.46 2.36 -12.63
N PHE A 15 4.83 2.51 -11.46
CA PHE A 15 5.15 3.56 -10.50
C PHE A 15 6.59 3.44 -9.98
N SER A 16 7.00 2.24 -9.55
CA SER A 16 8.38 1.98 -9.10
C SER A 16 9.40 2.24 -10.22
N ARG A 17 9.10 1.86 -11.48
CA ARG A 17 9.95 2.18 -12.63
C ARG A 17 10.05 3.68 -12.91
N VAL A 18 8.94 4.41 -12.79
CA VAL A 18 8.92 5.87 -12.97
C VAL A 18 9.74 6.56 -11.89
N VAL A 19 9.57 6.16 -10.62
CA VAL A 19 10.35 6.69 -9.48
C VAL A 19 11.85 6.40 -9.67
N ARG A 20 12.21 5.19 -10.07
CA ARG A 20 13.60 4.80 -10.34
C ARG A 20 14.21 5.60 -11.50
N ARG A 21 13.44 5.82 -12.58
CA ARG A 21 13.86 6.66 -13.72
C ARG A 21 14.03 8.13 -13.33
N ARG A 22 13.17 8.68 -12.47
CA ARG A 22 13.30 10.06 -11.98
C ARG A 22 14.52 10.24 -11.08
N ARG A 23 14.84 9.27 -10.22
CA ARG A 23 16.07 9.28 -9.42
C ARG A 23 17.33 9.22 -10.29
N ALA A 24 17.35 8.36 -11.31
CA ALA A 24 18.48 8.26 -12.23
C ALA A 24 18.76 9.56 -13.01
N ARG A 25 17.75 10.44 -13.14
CA ARG A 25 17.86 11.76 -13.77
C ARG A 25 18.11 12.90 -12.78
N GLY A 26 18.40 12.59 -11.50
CA GLY A 26 18.68 13.59 -10.46
C GLY A 26 17.47 14.41 -10.00
N GLY A 27 16.26 14.10 -10.49
CA GLY A 27 15.05 14.89 -10.23
C GLY A 27 14.31 14.51 -8.94
N LEU A 28 14.90 13.71 -8.06
CA LEU A 28 14.24 13.18 -6.87
C LEU A 28 15.25 13.10 -5.72
N THR A 29 14.92 13.71 -4.58
CA THR A 29 15.79 13.67 -3.39
C THR A 29 15.81 12.26 -2.80
N HIS A 30 16.86 11.91 -2.06
CA HIS A 30 16.98 10.59 -1.44
C HIS A 30 15.77 10.26 -0.53
N GLU A 31 15.32 11.24 0.23
CA GLU A 31 14.14 11.17 1.10
C GLU A 31 12.86 10.83 0.32
N GLN A 32 12.59 11.55 -0.79
CA GLN A 32 11.41 11.28 -1.62
C GLN A 32 11.41 9.88 -2.25
N PHE A 33 12.60 9.34 -2.54
CA PHE A 33 12.71 7.97 -3.03
C PHE A 33 12.46 6.94 -1.91
N LYS A 34 12.98 7.20 -0.71
CA LYS A 34 12.76 6.38 0.48
C LYS A 34 11.26 6.27 0.78
N ASP A 35 10.57 7.41 0.77
CA ASP A 35 9.12 7.47 1.01
C ASP A 35 8.33 6.75 -0.09
N ALA A 36 8.66 6.96 -1.36
CA ALA A 36 8.00 6.26 -2.47
C ALA A 36 8.18 4.74 -2.40
N CYS A 37 9.37 4.28 -2.01
CA CYS A 37 9.65 2.86 -1.80
C CYS A 37 8.85 2.30 -0.63
N LEU A 38 8.76 3.06 0.46
CA LEU A 38 8.00 2.68 1.66
C LEU A 38 6.50 2.58 1.39
N ILE A 39 5.94 3.48 0.57
CA ILE A 39 4.53 3.42 0.12
C ILE A 39 4.29 2.16 -0.70
N VAL A 40 5.17 1.83 -1.65
CA VAL A 40 5.05 0.61 -2.47
C VAL A 40 5.16 -0.64 -1.60
N GLN A 41 6.08 -0.63 -0.63
CA GLN A 41 6.28 -1.74 0.29
C GLN A 41 5.05 -1.96 1.17
N ILE A 42 4.49 -0.90 1.76
CA ILE A 42 3.24 -0.97 2.53
C ILE A 42 2.08 -1.44 1.66
N GLY A 43 1.92 -0.88 0.46
CA GLY A 43 0.85 -1.28 -0.47
C GLY A 43 0.91 -2.75 -0.84
N ALA A 44 2.10 -3.25 -1.20
CA ALA A 44 2.32 -4.65 -1.50
C ALA A 44 2.09 -5.55 -0.28
N LEU A 45 2.59 -5.17 0.90
CA LEU A 45 2.39 -5.92 2.14
C LEU A 45 0.91 -6.05 2.45
N VAL A 46 0.17 -4.94 2.48
CA VAL A 46 -1.26 -4.93 2.78
C VAL A 46 -2.06 -5.78 1.78
N HIS A 47 -1.76 -5.67 0.48
CA HIS A 47 -2.54 -6.32 -0.57
C HIS A 47 -2.20 -7.79 -0.76
N CYS A 48 -1.00 -8.23 -0.38
CA CYS A 48 -0.64 -9.64 -0.38
C CYS A 48 -1.01 -10.32 0.95
N PHE A 49 -0.95 -9.59 2.07
CA PHE A 49 -1.21 -10.14 3.40
C PHE A 49 -2.68 -10.50 3.60
N VAL A 50 -3.63 -9.63 3.21
CA VAL A 50 -5.07 -9.91 3.39
C VAL A 50 -5.52 -11.17 2.63
N PRO A 51 -5.21 -11.35 1.32
CA PRO A 51 -5.55 -12.58 0.61
C PRO A 51 -4.83 -13.81 1.16
N ALA A 52 -3.57 -13.68 1.59
CA ALA A 52 -2.82 -14.77 2.20
C ALA A 52 -3.47 -15.23 3.52
N SER A 53 -3.89 -14.29 4.38
CA SER A 53 -4.62 -14.58 5.60
C SER A 53 -5.97 -15.24 5.32
N LEU A 54 -6.71 -14.75 4.31
CA LEU A 54 -7.99 -15.35 3.89
C LEU A 54 -7.83 -16.78 3.35
N TRP A 55 -6.81 -17.01 2.53
CA TRP A 55 -6.48 -18.33 2.01
C TRP A 55 -6.09 -19.29 3.14
N TRP A 56 -5.26 -18.82 4.06
CA TRP A 56 -4.82 -19.59 5.22
C TRP A 56 -5.98 -19.99 6.12
N ALA A 57 -6.85 -19.03 6.49
CA ALA A 57 -7.99 -19.27 7.36
C ALA A 57 -9.00 -20.24 6.73
N ARG A 58 -9.25 -20.13 5.43
CA ARG A 58 -10.13 -21.05 4.69
C ARG A 58 -9.59 -22.48 4.63
N ASN A 59 -8.27 -22.65 4.49
CA ASN A 59 -7.67 -23.98 4.41
C ASN A 59 -7.62 -24.71 5.76
N HIS A 60 -7.79 -23.99 6.87
CA HIS A 60 -7.78 -24.53 8.25
C HIS A 60 -9.16 -24.36 8.92
N ASP A 61 -10.21 -24.26 8.11
CA ASP A 61 -11.59 -24.13 8.59
C ASP A 61 -12.08 -25.52 9.01
N GLY A 62 -12.08 -25.77 10.33
CA GLY A 62 -12.39 -27.08 10.92
C GLY A 62 -11.35 -27.59 11.92
N ASP A 63 -10.17 -26.98 11.96
CA ASP A 63 -9.13 -27.32 12.93
C ASP A 63 -9.44 -26.78 14.33
N ALA A 64 -8.88 -27.44 15.36
CA ALA A 64 -8.90 -26.92 16.73
C ALA A 64 -8.18 -25.56 16.76
N GLY A 65 -8.97 -24.47 16.90
CA GLY A 65 -8.46 -23.10 16.78
C GLY A 65 -8.87 -22.34 15.51
N SER A 66 -9.83 -22.86 14.72
CA SER A 66 -10.37 -22.14 13.54
C SER A 66 -10.80 -20.71 13.85
N TRP A 67 -11.38 -20.46 15.03
CA TRP A 67 -11.73 -19.12 15.51
C TRP A 67 -10.53 -18.16 15.57
N THR A 68 -9.37 -18.63 16.04
CA THR A 68 -8.14 -17.80 16.09
C THR A 68 -7.59 -17.47 14.71
N ASN A 69 -7.79 -18.34 13.72
CA ASN A 69 -7.41 -18.08 12.33
C ASN A 69 -8.23 -16.93 11.74
N TRP A 70 -9.54 -16.92 11.97
CA TRP A 70 -10.43 -15.83 11.56
C TRP A 70 -10.14 -14.50 12.30
N LEU A 71 -9.69 -14.57 13.56
CA LEU A 71 -9.16 -13.42 14.30
C LEU A 71 -7.92 -12.82 13.61
N GLY A 72 -7.03 -13.67 13.09
CA GLY A 72 -5.89 -13.26 12.26
C GLY A 72 -6.33 -12.54 10.98
N VAL A 73 -7.39 -13.00 10.31
CA VAL A 73 -7.98 -12.33 9.15
C VAL A 73 -8.54 -10.96 9.52
N ALA A 74 -9.27 -10.86 10.63
CA ALA A 74 -9.80 -9.59 11.12
C ALA A 74 -8.68 -8.57 11.40
N MET A 75 -7.59 -9.01 12.04
CA MET A 75 -6.40 -8.20 12.28
C MET A 75 -5.71 -7.76 10.98
N ALA A 76 -5.64 -8.64 9.98
CA ALA A 76 -5.09 -8.30 8.66
C ALA A 76 -5.92 -7.21 7.97
N ILE A 77 -7.26 -7.32 8.01
CA ILE A 77 -8.18 -6.31 7.46
C ILE A 77 -8.07 -4.99 8.23
N ALA A 78 -8.07 -5.04 9.56
CA ALA A 78 -7.91 -3.84 10.40
C ALA A 78 -6.59 -3.12 10.10
N SER A 79 -5.49 -3.88 9.97
CA SER A 79 -4.18 -3.35 9.58
C SER A 79 -4.22 -2.71 8.19
N ALA A 80 -4.89 -3.34 7.21
CA ALA A 80 -5.05 -2.79 5.88
C ALA A 80 -5.77 -1.42 5.90
N VAL A 81 -6.88 -1.32 6.63
CA VAL A 81 -7.64 -0.09 6.79
C VAL A 81 -6.80 0.99 7.47
N PHE A 82 -6.07 0.63 8.52
CA PHE A 82 -5.17 1.54 9.23
C PHE A 82 -4.09 2.12 8.31
N PHE A 83 -3.37 1.26 7.57
CA PHE A 83 -2.32 1.71 6.66
C PHE A 83 -2.87 2.60 5.53
N TRP A 84 -4.03 2.27 4.97
CA TRP A 84 -4.69 3.11 3.98
C TRP A 84 -5.08 4.48 4.54
N SER A 85 -5.65 4.52 5.74
CA SER A 85 -6.05 5.76 6.41
C SER A 85 -4.83 6.64 6.70
N PHE A 86 -3.72 6.02 7.13
CA PHE A 86 -2.45 6.70 7.34
C PHE A 86 -1.90 7.29 6.04
N LEU A 87 -1.86 6.50 4.95
CA LEU A 87 -1.41 6.97 3.65
C LEU A 87 -2.29 8.10 3.10
N LEU A 88 -3.61 8.02 3.28
CA LEU A 88 -4.54 9.05 2.87
C LEU A 88 -4.29 10.37 3.62
N LYS A 89 -4.02 10.29 4.92
CA LYS A 89 -3.64 11.44 5.75
C LYS A 89 -2.34 12.08 5.26
N GLN A 90 -1.32 11.27 4.96
CA GLN A 90 -0.05 11.78 4.42
C GLN A 90 -0.23 12.44 3.06
N ALA A 91 -1.05 11.85 2.18
CA ALA A 91 -1.37 12.42 0.87
C ALA A 91 -2.12 13.76 0.99
N TYR A 92 -3.06 13.86 1.94
CA TYR A 92 -3.79 15.09 2.22
C TYR A 92 -2.84 16.21 2.67
N ILE A 93 -1.96 15.94 3.64
CA ILE A 93 -0.98 16.92 4.13
C ILE A 93 -0.03 17.36 3.01
N ALA A 94 0.40 16.43 2.15
CA ALA A 94 1.25 16.75 1.01
C ALA A 94 0.55 17.66 0.00
N LEU A 95 -0.75 17.43 -0.24
CA LEU A 95 -1.58 18.26 -1.10
C LEU A 95 -1.79 19.67 -0.51
N GLU A 96 -2.13 19.77 0.77
CA GLU A 96 -2.32 21.04 1.48
C GLU A 96 -1.05 21.89 1.43
N ASN A 97 0.12 21.28 1.65
CA ASN A 97 1.41 21.94 1.52
C ASN A 97 1.72 22.39 0.08
N ALA A 98 1.27 21.64 -0.93
CA ALA A 98 1.44 22.03 -2.33
C ALA A 98 0.56 23.24 -2.68
N VAL A 99 -0.71 23.21 -2.26
CA VAL A 99 -1.65 24.33 -2.44
C VAL A 99 -1.14 25.58 -1.73
N ALA A 100 -0.64 25.46 -0.49
CA ALA A 100 -0.08 26.59 0.25
C ALA A 100 1.14 27.23 -0.43
N ARG A 101 1.96 26.44 -1.14
CA ARG A 101 3.08 26.96 -1.95
C ARG A 101 2.60 27.70 -3.18
N GLU A 102 1.51 27.23 -3.81
CA GLU A 102 0.97 27.82 -5.03
C GLU A 102 0.24 29.14 -4.74
N ILE A 103 -0.48 29.24 -3.61
CA ILE A 103 -1.11 30.49 -3.16
C ILE A 103 -0.08 31.57 -2.78
N ARG A 104 1.12 31.17 -2.31
CA ARG A 104 2.21 32.10 -1.97
C ARG A 104 3.02 32.60 -3.18
N ARG A 105 2.79 32.03 -4.37
CA ARG A 105 3.54 32.34 -5.58
C ARG A 105 2.80 33.35 -6.44
#